data_AF-A0A395RB15-F1
#
_entry.id   AF-A0A395RB15-F1
#
_cell.length_a   1.000
_cell.length_b   1.000
_cell.length_c   1.000
_cell.angle_alpha   90.00
_cell.angle_beta   90.00
_cell.angle_gamma   90.00
#
_symmetry.space_group_name_H-M   'P 1'
#
loop_
_entity.id
_entity.type
_entity.pdbx_description
1 polymer ?
#
loop_
_entity_poly.entity_id
_entity_poly.type
_entity_poly.pdbx_seq_one_letter_code
_entity_poly.pdbx_strand_id
1 'polypeptide(L)'
;MVSASRGAIISRILAAIFGCYAFVWGVVALGVAALHGAGLEYHAAEQAMMMLAFLLYLGLFLWTFAAASVRRVWLVLAVGSAVMLAAAWQLQRMIIG
;
A
#
# COMPACT_ATOMS: atom_id res chain seq x y z
N MET A 1 25.95 18.00 -11.27
CA MET A 1 24.89 18.25 -10.28
C MET A 1 23.55 18.09 -10.99
N VAL A 2 22.80 17.02 -10.73
CA VAL A 2 21.50 16.81 -11.37
C VAL A 2 20.55 17.86 -10.79
N SER A 3 20.12 18.81 -11.62
CA SER A 3 19.00 19.71 -11.31
C SER A 3 17.78 18.83 -11.08
N ALA A 4 17.40 18.63 -9.82
CA ALA A 4 16.12 18.03 -9.49
C ALA A 4 15.05 19.03 -9.93
N SER A 5 14.37 18.76 -11.05
CA SER A 5 13.27 19.61 -11.48
C SER A 5 12.23 19.66 -10.36
N ARG A 6 11.66 20.84 -10.08
CA ARG A 6 10.62 21.00 -9.03
C ARG A 6 9.50 19.95 -9.17
N GLY A 7 9.18 19.56 -10.41
CA GLY A 7 8.22 18.49 -10.69
C GLY A 7 8.63 17.10 -10.16
N ALA A 8 9.92 16.75 -10.17
CA ALA A 8 10.38 15.49 -9.60
C ALA A 8 10.23 15.44 -8.07
N ILE A 9 10.45 16.58 -7.41
CA ILE A 9 10.27 16.71 -5.95
C ILE A 9 8.79 16.60 -5.59
N ILE A 10 7.93 17.35 -6.28
CA ILE A 10 6.46 17.29 -6.09
C ILE A 10 5.96 15.86 -6.34
N SER A 11 6.40 15.20 -7.42
CA SER A 11 6.02 13.83 -7.74
C SER A 11 6.42 12.83 -6.64
N ARG A 12 7.58 13.02 -6.00
CA ARG A 12 7.99 12.21 -4.84
C ARG A 12 7.09 12.42 -3.64
N ILE A 13 6.76 13.67 -3.32
CA ILE A 13 5.87 13.99 -2.19
C ILE A 13 4.49 13.36 -2.43
N LEU A 14 3.96 13.49 -3.65
CA LEU A 14 2.70 12.85 -4.02
C LEU A 14 2.78 11.32 -3.93
N ALA A 15 3.88 10.71 -4.37
CA ALA A 15 4.08 9.26 -4.23
C ALA A 15 4.16 8.82 -2.76
N ALA A 16 4.89 9.58 -1.94
CA ALA A 16 5.10 9.30 -0.53
C ALA A 16 3.80 9.39 0.28
N ILE A 17 2.92 10.34 -0.08
CA ILE A 17 1.64 10.52 0.60
C ILE A 17 0.59 9.59 -0.02
N PHE A 18 0.22 9.84 -1.28
CA PHE A 18 -0.90 9.14 -1.92
C PHE A 18 -0.55 7.72 -2.36
N GLY A 19 0.64 7.51 -2.91
CA GLY A 19 1.07 6.20 -3.38
C GLY A 19 1.26 5.21 -2.23
N CYS A 20 1.96 5.62 -1.17
CA CYS A 20 2.13 4.78 0.02
C CYS A 20 0.79 4.52 0.70
N TYR A 21 -0.09 5.53 0.81
CA TYR A 21 -1.42 5.35 1.38
C TYR A 21 -2.24 4.32 0.60
N ALA A 22 -2.33 4.45 -0.72
CA ALA A 22 -3.07 3.51 -1.56
C ALA A 22 -2.54 2.08 -1.46
N PHE A 23 -1.21 1.92 -1.43
CA PHE A 23 -0.58 0.60 -1.32
C PHE A 23 -0.86 -0.04 0.03
N VAL A 24 -0.65 0.70 1.12
CA VAL A 24 -0.90 0.22 2.48
C VAL A 24 -2.37 -0.13 2.67
N TRP A 25 -3.28 0.68 2.13
CA TRP A 25 -4.70 0.38 2.14
C TRP A 25 -5.02 -0.96 1.46
N GLY A 26 -4.42 -1.23 0.29
CA GLY A 26 -4.58 -2.51 -0.39
C GLY A 26 -4.04 -3.69 0.40
N VAL A 27 -2.89 -3.53 1.07
CA VAL A 27 -2.32 -4.56 1.95
C VAL A 27 -3.25 -4.87 3.11
N VAL A 28 -3.77 -3.83 3.78
CA VAL A 28 -4.70 -3.96 4.90
C VAL A 28 -5.98 -4.64 4.44
N ALA A 29 -6.61 -4.16 3.37
CA ALA A 29 -7.85 -4.73 2.85
C ALA A 29 -7.71 -6.22 2.51
N LEU A 30 -6.63 -6.59 1.81
CA LEU A 30 -6.34 -7.98 1.48
C LEU A 30 -6.06 -8.82 2.74
N GLY A 31 -5.23 -8.31 3.65
CA GLY A 31 -4.86 -9.02 4.87
C GLY A 31 -6.04 -9.24 5.80
N VAL A 32 -6.91 -8.24 5.99
CA VAL A 32 -8.14 -8.37 6.78
C VAL A 32 -9.07 -9.39 6.13
N ALA A 33 -9.30 -9.32 4.82
CA ALA A 33 -10.14 -10.29 4.12
C ALA A 33 -9.58 -11.73 4.22
N ALA A 34 -8.26 -11.90 4.11
CA ALA A 34 -7.62 -13.21 4.23
C ALA A 34 -7.67 -13.76 5.66
N LEU A 35 -7.38 -12.95 6.67
CA LEU A 35 -7.44 -13.36 8.08
C LEU A 35 -8.87 -13.68 8.50
N HIS A 36 -9.83 -12.84 8.12
CA HIS A 36 -11.24 -13.10 8.40
C HIS A 36 -11.75 -14.36 7.69
N GLY A 37 -11.37 -14.55 6.42
CA GLY A 37 -11.66 -15.79 5.68
C GLY A 37 -11.01 -17.05 6.29
N ALA A 38 -9.90 -16.89 7.02
CA ALA A 38 -9.28 -17.97 7.78
C ALA A 38 -9.94 -18.23 9.16
N GLY A 39 -11.00 -17.49 9.51
CA GLY A 39 -11.78 -17.68 10.73
C GLY A 39 -11.42 -16.73 11.88
N LEU A 40 -10.56 -15.72 11.68
CA LEU A 40 -10.36 -14.67 12.69
C LEU A 40 -11.57 -13.74 12.76
N GLU A 41 -11.83 -13.26 13.98
CA GLU A 41 -12.76 -12.17 14.22
C GLU A 41 -12.30 -10.90 13.49
N TYR A 42 -13.25 -10.20 12.84
CA TYR A 42 -12.94 -9.10 11.93
C TYR A 42 -12.19 -7.98 12.64
N HIS A 43 -12.61 -7.60 13.85
CA HIS A 43 -12.01 -6.50 14.58
C HIS A 43 -10.58 -6.82 15.02
N ALA A 44 -10.32 -8.05 15.47
CA ALA A 44 -8.97 -8.54 15.76
C ALA A 44 -8.06 -8.52 14.52
N ALA A 45 -8.56 -8.96 13.36
CA ALA A 45 -7.81 -8.92 12.10
C ALA A 45 -7.51 -7.48 11.66
N GLU A 46 -8.51 -6.59 11.75
CA GLU A 46 -8.37 -5.16 11.43
C GLU A 46 -7.32 -4.49 12.32
N GLN A 47 -7.38 -4.68 13.64
CA GLN A 47 -6.40 -4.10 14.56
C GLN A 47 -4.98 -4.56 14.25
N ALA A 48 -4.77 -5.86 14.04
CA ALA A 48 -3.45 -6.41 13.70
C ALA A 48 -2.91 -5.83 12.39
N MET A 49 -3.76 -5.74 11.36
CA MET A 49 -3.36 -5.17 10.07
C MET A 49 -3.11 -3.66 10.14
N MET A 50 -3.84 -2.92 10.98
CA MET A 50 -3.60 -1.48 11.21
C MET A 50 -2.27 -1.23 11.93
N MET A 51 -1.87 -2.09 12.88
CA MET A 51 -0.54 -2.02 13.50
C MET A 51 0.56 -2.24 12.45
N LEU A 52 0.37 -3.22 11.56
CA LEU A 52 1.30 -3.48 10.46
C LEU A 52 1.32 -2.31 9.45
N ALA A 53 0.16 -1.73 9.16
CA ALA A 53 0.00 -0.62 8.23
C ALA A 53 0.86 0.59 8.61
N PHE A 54 0.93 0.91 9.90
CA PHE A 54 1.77 1.99 10.39
C PHE A 54 3.26 1.77 10.07
N LEU A 55 3.78 0.59 10.37
CA LEU A 55 5.18 0.23 10.10
C LEU A 55 5.46 0.18 8.59
N LEU A 56 4.54 -0.38 7.82
CA LEU A 56 4.66 -0.51 6.38
C LEU A 56 4.63 0.86 5.70
N TYR A 57 3.72 1.75 6.12
CA TYR A 57 3.64 3.11 5.62
C TYR A 57 4.94 3.86 5.89
N LEU A 58 5.48 3.78 7.11
CA LEU A 58 6.75 4.42 7.46
C LEU A 58 7.90 3.91 6.58
N GLY A 59 8.02 2.59 6.43
CA GLY A 59 9.06 1.98 5.59
C GLY A 59 8.96 2.41 4.12
N LEU A 60 7.76 2.38 3.55
CA LEU A 60 7.50 2.82 2.18
C LEU A 60 7.73 4.32 2.01
N PHE A 61 7.31 5.13 2.97
CA PHE A 61 7.51 6.57 2.97
C PHE A 61 9.01 6.90 2.93
N LEU A 62 9.82 6.33 3.82
CA LEU A 62 11.28 6.52 3.79
C LEU A 62 11.90 6.01 2.48
N TRP A 63 11.42 4.87 1.97
CA TRP A 63 11.88 4.30 0.72
C TRP A 63 11.60 5.21 -0.49
N THR A 64 10.46 5.92 -0.54
CA THR A 64 10.15 6.83 -1.66
C THR A 64 11.19 7.95 -1.82
N PHE A 65 11.82 8.37 -0.73
CA PHE A 65 12.88 9.38 -0.74
C PHE A 65 14.28 8.77 -0.99
N ALA A 66 14.54 7.57 -0.47
CA ALA A 66 15.79 6.85 -0.66
C ALA A 66 15.95 6.30 -2.10
N ALA A 67 14.85 5.96 -2.77
CA ALA A 67 14.87 5.31 -4.08
C ALA A 67 15.40 6.24 -5.18
N ALA A 68 16.41 5.81 -5.94
CA ALA A 68 17.04 6.61 -6.99
C ALA A 68 16.10 7.03 -8.15
N SER A 69 14.95 6.37 -8.32
CA SER A 69 14.01 6.65 -9.41
C SER A 69 12.56 6.73 -8.93
N VAL A 70 11.96 7.91 -9.11
CA VAL A 70 10.55 8.19 -8.81
C VAL A 70 9.59 7.35 -9.65
N ARG A 71 9.98 6.99 -10.89
CA ARG A 71 9.18 6.11 -11.75
C ARG A 71 9.07 4.70 -11.19
N ARG A 72 10.15 4.15 -10.61
CA ARG A 72 10.12 2.83 -9.97
C ARG A 72 9.24 2.85 -8.73
N VAL A 73 9.29 3.93 -7.95
CA VAL A 73 8.42 4.12 -6.79
C VAL A 73 6.94 4.09 -7.22
N TRP A 74 6.56 4.88 -8.22
CA TRP A 74 5.19 4.86 -8.74
C TRP A 74 4.79 3.51 -9.32
N LEU A 75 5.67 2.83 -10.06
CA LEU A 75 5.36 1.50 -10.58
C LEU A 75 5.07 0.50 -9.46
N VAL A 76 5.94 0.40 -8.47
CA VAL A 76 5.73 -0.53 -7.35
C VAL A 76 4.48 -0.19 -6.57
N LEU A 77 4.27 1.09 -6.24
CA LEU A 77 3.11 1.53 -5.47
C LEU A 77 1.80 1.34 -6.26
N ALA A 78 1.74 1.78 -7.51
CA ALA A 78 0.52 1.68 -8.31
C ALA A 78 0.19 0.24 -8.70
N VAL A 79 1.17 -0.53 -9.18
CA VAL A 79 0.97 -1.93 -9.56
C VAL A 79 0.63 -2.77 -8.33
N GLY A 80 1.36 -2.58 -7.24
CA GLY A 80 1.09 -3.29 -5.99
C GLY A 80 -0.30 -2.96 -5.43
N SER A 81 -0.68 -1.68 -5.40
CA SER A 81 -2.03 -1.28 -4.97
C SER A 81 -3.12 -1.93 -5.82
N ALA A 82 -2.98 -1.88 -7.15
CA ALA A 82 -3.97 -2.43 -8.08
C ALA A 82 -4.11 -3.95 -7.94
N VAL A 83 -3.00 -4.67 -7.86
CA VAL A 83 -2.99 -6.13 -7.68
C VAL A 83 -3.61 -6.52 -6.34
N MET A 84 -3.27 -5.82 -5.26
CA MET A 84 -3.78 -6.13 -3.93
C MET A 84 -5.27 -5.81 -3.79
N LEU A 85 -5.74 -4.68 -4.35
CA LEU A 85 -7.17 -4.37 -4.40
C LEU A 85 -7.95 -5.42 -5.22
N ALA A 86 -7.43 -5.81 -6.39
CA ALA A 86 -8.07 -6.82 -7.22
C ALA A 86 -8.14 -8.17 -6.51
N ALA A 87 -7.06 -8.58 -5.83
CA ALA A 87 -7.03 -9.80 -5.04
C ALA A 87 -7.99 -9.75 -3.85
N ALA A 88 -8.04 -8.63 -3.13
CA ALA A 88 -8.94 -8.45 -1.98
C ALA A 88 -10.40 -8.50 -2.42
N TRP A 89 -10.74 -7.84 -3.53
CA TRP A 89 -12.08 -7.85 -4.09
C TRP A 89 -12.51 -9.25 -4.54
N GLN A 90 -11.63 -9.98 -5.22
CA GLN A 90 -11.89 -11.35 -5.64
C GLN A 90 -12.09 -12.28 -4.43
N LEU A 91 -11.27 -12.12 -3.39
CA LEU A 91 -11.37 -12.92 -2.18
C LEU A 91 -12.68 -12.63 -1.43
N GLN A 92 -13.06 -11.36 -1.27
CA GLN A 92 -14.36 -11.00 -0.68
C GLN A 92 -15.52 -11.60 -1.46
N ARG A 93 -15.44 -11.63 -2.80
CA ARG A 93 -16.47 -12.23 -3.64
C ARG A 93 -16.60 -13.74 -3.44
N MET A 94 -15.50 -14.45 -3.12
CA MET A 94 -15.53 -15.88 -2.80
C MET A 94 -16.06 -16.17 -1.39
N ILE A 95 -15.95 -15.22 -0.46
CA ILE A 95 -16.41 -15.39 0.92
C ILE A 95 -17.91 -15.06 1.05
N ILE A 96 -18.38 -14.03 0.34
CA ILE A 96 -19.76 -13.52 0.43
C ILE A 96 -20.69 -14.16 -0.62
N GLY A 97 -20.13 -14.60 -1.76
CA GLY A 97 -20.89 -15.23 -2.86
C GLY A 97 -20.99 -16.74 -2.72
#